data_AF-A0A5N5KDV1-F1
#
_entry.id   AF-A0A5N5KDV1-F1
#
_cell.length_a   1.000
_cell.length_b   1.000
_cell.length_c   1.000
_cell.angle_alpha   90.00
_cell.angle_beta   90.00
_cell.angle_gamma   90.00
#
_symmetry.space_group_name_H-M   'P 1'
#
loop_
_entity.id
_entity.type
_entity.pdbx_description
1 polymer ?
#
loop_
_entity_poly.entity_id
_entity_poly.type
_entity_poly.pdbx_seq_one_letter_code
_entity_poly.pdbx_strand_id
1 'polypeptide(L)'
;MPPKKDGKQNADKTALFGEKNTPDDALSQGGKEFYRAQIRDLEERLEKYQHKCDELEVRQKDFSTSYNNIVREKKDIVLYLKRTLSQKEDELTDILEKLQELQAAKDAEKESFDRQLSVLRNEFQETKDKLASENMVLAGKLASLEDFQMQKDEIMGQMESLKEQLEKQKQEHQSVIYNLEKKAVLDNYRLKKEMQQHVAAVAAEFHKVSDKKMPETTKRAIYENMLVMNQLRQISDRSKELMAENDALNAREKQLKIEMEIMEPLLDEMTRKSLANQKVVQQLTEKCKQMHAELEDYSRHKQEHQKLVNNHSTLQKEHDALRQEHESAVEDLNQTQAEAARLKTELQEERTQRGRVETVLQEAAMALKEILREVPNEEDSEVQTLDQRNQMMQKLLAVLDSAAAISKGPAPSHFIPTTEDSHEFITAAGMERSGIAASQKATSHFKPGDLGFVRRQTHTGNSVISKRQHLSKSLQRKQKSQKGNDTSKALS
;
A
#
# COMPACT_ATOMS: atom_id res chain seq x y z
N MET A 1 -20.63 -60.58 50.70
CA MET A 1 -20.83 -62.00 51.09
C MET A 1 -20.42 -62.18 52.54
N PRO A 2 -21.10 -63.03 53.32
CA PRO A 2 -20.57 -63.61 54.57
C PRO A 2 -19.50 -64.69 54.22
N PRO A 3 -18.85 -65.42 55.15
CA PRO A 3 -19.19 -65.68 56.55
C PRO A 3 -17.94 -65.60 57.49
N LYS A 4 -17.73 -66.30 58.65
CA LYS A 4 -18.41 -67.40 59.39
C LYS A 4 -17.91 -67.40 60.86
N LYS A 5 -18.80 -67.72 61.83
CA LYS A 5 -18.68 -68.71 62.95
C LYS A 5 -17.38 -68.86 63.78
N ASP A 6 -17.38 -69.35 65.03
CA ASP A 6 -18.40 -69.85 66.00
C ASP A 6 -18.04 -69.24 67.39
N GLY A 7 -18.94 -69.01 68.35
CA GLY A 7 -19.47 -70.03 69.29
C GLY A 7 -18.52 -70.27 70.49
N LYS A 8 -18.98 -70.52 71.73
CA LYS A 8 -20.33 -70.74 72.25
C LYS A 8 -20.29 -70.91 73.80
N GLN A 9 -21.28 -70.38 74.55
CA GLN A 9 -21.87 -70.96 75.80
C GLN A 9 -20.94 -71.19 77.03
N ASN A 10 -21.40 -71.32 78.28
CA ASN A 10 -22.73 -71.25 78.96
C ASN A 10 -22.46 -70.84 80.45
N ALA A 11 -23.35 -70.13 81.16
CA ALA A 11 -24.34 -70.66 82.14
C ALA A 11 -23.71 -71.40 83.37
N ASP A 12 -24.27 -71.45 84.59
CA ASP A 12 -25.56 -71.00 85.13
C ASP A 12 -25.52 -71.10 86.68
N LYS A 13 -26.36 -70.35 87.41
CA LYS A 13 -26.79 -70.61 88.83
C LYS A 13 -25.66 -70.66 89.90
N THR A 14 -25.90 -70.67 91.23
CA THR A 14 -27.08 -71.04 92.04
C THR A 14 -27.04 -70.38 93.43
N ALA A 15 -28.21 -70.19 94.05
CA ALA A 15 -28.54 -70.18 95.50
C ALA A 15 -27.73 -69.27 96.48
N LEU A 16 -28.38 -68.40 97.27
CA LEU A 16 -29.24 -68.65 98.45
C LEU A 16 -28.52 -69.28 99.65
N PHE A 17 -28.39 -68.47 100.71
CA PHE A 17 -28.22 -68.70 102.16
C PHE A 17 -27.32 -67.55 102.66
N GLY A 18 -27.77 -66.60 103.49
CA GLY A 18 -28.99 -66.54 104.28
C GLY A 18 -28.73 -66.99 105.71
N GLU A 19 -28.07 -66.16 106.51
CA GLU A 19 -28.26 -66.18 107.96
C GLU A 19 -28.01 -64.81 108.60
N LYS A 20 -28.92 -64.44 109.51
CA LYS A 20 -28.68 -63.40 110.50
C LYS A 20 -27.59 -63.89 111.45
N ASN A 21 -26.79 -62.97 111.99
CA ASN A 21 -26.63 -62.83 113.44
C ASN A 21 -25.71 -61.64 113.75
N THR A 22 -26.31 -60.53 114.16
CA THR A 22 -25.69 -59.68 115.19
C THR A 22 -25.82 -60.42 116.52
N PRO A 23 -24.69 -60.69 117.18
CA PRO A 23 -24.59 -60.36 118.59
C PRO A 23 -23.57 -59.24 118.77
N ASP A 24 -23.83 -58.45 119.80
CA ASP A 24 -22.97 -57.38 120.23
C ASP A 24 -21.61 -57.87 120.76
N ASP A 25 -20.70 -56.91 120.80
CA ASP A 25 -19.49 -56.88 121.62
C ASP A 25 -18.34 -57.89 121.43
N ALA A 26 -17.14 -57.39 121.72
CA ALA A 26 -15.89 -58.15 121.85
C ALA A 26 -15.44 -59.06 120.69
N LEU A 27 -15.60 -58.61 119.43
CA LEU A 27 -14.49 -58.80 118.48
C LEU A 27 -13.24 -58.16 119.11
N SER A 28 -12.34 -59.00 119.62
CA SER A 28 -11.06 -58.61 120.24
C SER A 28 -10.38 -57.53 119.40
N GLN A 29 -9.78 -56.55 120.08
CA GLN A 29 -9.21 -55.36 119.46
C GLN A 29 -8.24 -55.71 118.32
N GLY A 30 -7.43 -56.76 118.51
CA GLY A 30 -6.53 -57.32 117.50
C GLY A 30 -7.21 -57.93 116.26
N GLY A 31 -8.45 -58.43 116.36
CA GLY A 31 -9.23 -58.90 115.21
C GLY A 31 -9.77 -57.74 114.37
N LYS A 32 -10.31 -56.70 115.01
CA LYS A 32 -10.69 -55.44 114.35
C LYS A 32 -9.46 -54.77 113.72
N GLU A 33 -8.30 -54.83 114.37
CA GLU A 33 -7.03 -54.30 113.85
C GLU A 33 -6.48 -55.14 112.69
N PHE A 34 -6.59 -56.47 112.73
CA PHE A 34 -6.23 -57.36 111.61
C PHE A 34 -7.05 -57.03 110.36
N TYR A 35 -8.38 -56.94 110.47
CA TYR A 35 -9.21 -56.56 109.33
C TYR A 35 -8.95 -55.12 108.86
N ARG A 36 -8.64 -54.16 109.76
CA ARG A 36 -8.19 -52.80 109.37
C ARG A 36 -6.82 -52.78 108.70
N ALA A 37 -5.91 -53.69 109.05
CA ALA A 37 -4.63 -53.84 108.36
C ALA A 37 -4.82 -54.47 106.98
N GLN A 38 -5.68 -55.49 106.87
CA GLN A 38 -6.05 -56.12 105.60
C GLN A 38 -6.80 -55.15 104.67
N ILE A 39 -7.70 -54.32 105.20
CA ILE A 39 -8.36 -53.26 104.44
C ILE A 39 -7.30 -52.28 103.90
N ARG A 40 -6.36 -51.82 104.72
CA ARG A 40 -5.28 -50.92 104.25
C ARG A 40 -4.35 -51.55 103.21
N ASP A 41 -3.98 -52.83 103.34
CA ASP A 41 -3.19 -53.54 102.32
C ASP A 41 -3.97 -53.70 101.00
N LEU A 42 -5.27 -53.98 101.09
CA LEU A 42 -6.16 -54.03 99.93
C LEU A 42 -6.37 -52.63 99.31
N GLU A 43 -6.50 -51.58 100.11
CA GLU A 43 -6.59 -50.18 99.67
C GLU A 43 -5.30 -49.75 98.97
N GLU A 44 -4.13 -49.96 99.58
CA GLU A 44 -2.82 -49.65 98.98
C GLU A 44 -2.59 -50.44 97.67
N ARG A 45 -3.08 -51.69 97.61
CA ARG A 45 -3.04 -52.50 96.38
C ARG A 45 -4.03 -52.01 95.33
N LEU A 46 -5.19 -51.50 95.73
CA LEU A 46 -6.20 -50.90 94.85
C LEU A 46 -5.68 -49.57 94.29
N GLU A 47 -5.06 -48.71 95.11
CA GLU A 47 -4.35 -47.49 94.68
C GLU A 47 -3.22 -47.81 93.69
N LYS A 48 -2.40 -48.84 93.95
CA LYS A 48 -1.37 -49.30 92.99
C LYS A 48 -1.97 -49.74 91.66
N TYR A 49 -3.12 -50.42 91.67
CA TYR A 49 -3.82 -50.79 90.43
C TYR A 49 -4.49 -49.59 89.74
N GLN A 50 -5.07 -48.64 90.48
CA GLN A 50 -5.58 -47.38 89.93
C GLN A 50 -4.48 -46.58 89.26
N HIS A 51 -3.39 -46.29 89.98
CA HIS A 51 -2.24 -45.57 89.43
C HIS A 51 -1.65 -46.30 88.21
N LYS A 52 -1.68 -47.64 88.18
CA LYS A 52 -1.26 -48.41 87.00
C LYS A 52 -2.23 -48.30 85.83
N CYS A 53 -3.54 -48.27 86.09
CA CYS A 53 -4.56 -48.01 85.07
C CYS A 53 -4.42 -46.59 84.51
N ASP A 54 -4.26 -45.58 85.35
CA ASP A 54 -4.06 -44.18 84.94
C ASP A 54 -2.78 -44.03 84.10
N GLU A 55 -1.68 -44.66 84.52
CA GLU A 55 -0.41 -44.69 83.78
C GLU A 55 -0.54 -45.38 82.41
N LEU A 56 -1.37 -46.42 82.32
CA LEU A 56 -1.69 -47.09 81.05
C LEU A 56 -2.63 -46.24 80.17
N GLU A 57 -3.59 -45.54 80.75
CA GLU A 57 -4.52 -44.66 80.02
C GLU A 57 -3.78 -43.44 79.45
N VAL A 58 -2.86 -42.83 80.21
CA VAL A 58 -1.97 -41.77 79.71
C VAL A 58 -1.12 -42.30 78.55
N ARG A 59 -0.42 -43.44 78.71
CA ARG A 59 0.33 -44.05 77.60
C ARG A 59 -0.54 -44.36 76.38
N GLN A 60 -1.77 -44.83 76.58
CA GLN A 60 -2.69 -45.10 75.47
C GLN A 60 -3.09 -43.80 74.75
N LYS A 61 -3.32 -42.71 75.49
CA LYS A 61 -3.57 -41.38 74.93
C LYS A 61 -2.35 -40.88 74.15
N ASP A 62 -1.13 -41.02 74.70
CA ASP A 62 0.12 -40.62 74.04
C ASP A 62 0.40 -41.42 72.76
N PHE A 63 0.18 -42.74 72.77
CA PHE A 63 0.27 -43.55 71.56
C PHE A 63 -0.81 -43.18 70.54
N SER A 64 -2.03 -42.85 70.98
CA SER A 64 -3.12 -42.40 70.11
C SER A 64 -2.82 -41.04 69.48
N THR A 65 -2.30 -40.06 70.23
CA THR A 65 -1.93 -38.75 69.67
C THR A 65 -0.75 -38.87 68.72
N SER A 66 0.29 -39.63 69.08
CA SER A 66 1.43 -39.93 68.22
C SER A 66 1.01 -40.61 66.91
N TYR A 67 0.17 -41.64 66.99
CA TYR A 67 -0.37 -42.33 65.81
C TYR A 67 -1.19 -41.38 64.92
N ASN A 68 -2.07 -40.57 65.51
CA ASN A 68 -2.87 -39.60 64.77
C ASN A 68 -2.01 -38.51 64.09
N ASN A 69 -0.90 -38.09 64.72
CA ASN A 69 0.05 -37.16 64.10
C ASN A 69 0.75 -37.79 62.89
N ILE A 70 1.29 -39.01 63.03
CA ILE A 70 1.90 -39.75 61.91
C ILE A 70 0.91 -39.97 60.76
N VAL A 71 -0.37 -40.24 61.06
CA VAL A 71 -1.42 -40.38 60.04
C VAL A 71 -1.71 -39.06 59.32
N ARG A 72 -1.71 -37.92 60.03
CA ARG A 72 -1.83 -36.58 59.42
C ARG A 72 -0.62 -36.25 58.55
N GLU A 73 0.59 -36.37 59.08
CA GLU A 73 1.83 -36.14 58.35
C GLU A 73 1.91 -36.98 57.08
N LYS A 74 1.59 -38.29 57.16
CA LYS A 74 1.52 -39.16 55.99
C LYS A 74 0.47 -38.69 54.97
N LYS A 75 -0.70 -38.23 55.43
CA LYS A 75 -1.75 -37.69 54.55
C LYS A 75 -1.27 -36.41 53.85
N ASP A 76 -0.62 -35.52 54.57
CA ASP A 76 -0.14 -34.23 54.04
C ASP A 76 1.02 -34.43 53.06
N ILE A 77 1.95 -35.35 53.35
CA ILE A 77 3.00 -35.80 52.41
C ILE A 77 2.37 -36.39 51.14
N VAL A 78 1.35 -37.26 51.27
CA VAL A 78 0.65 -37.83 50.11
C VAL A 78 -0.10 -36.77 49.30
N LEU A 79 -0.71 -35.78 49.95
CA LEU A 79 -1.38 -34.65 49.27
C LEU A 79 -0.37 -33.75 48.54
N TYR A 80 0.77 -33.45 49.17
CA TYR A 80 1.88 -32.72 48.55
C TYR A 80 2.41 -33.46 47.32
N LEU A 81 2.77 -34.74 47.46
CA LEU A 81 3.27 -35.57 46.36
C LEU A 81 2.25 -35.69 45.22
N LYS A 82 0.95 -35.85 45.51
CA LYS A 82 -0.10 -35.84 44.49
C LYS A 82 -0.21 -34.51 43.76
N ARG A 83 -0.13 -33.39 44.49
CA ARG A 83 -0.17 -32.05 43.89
C ARG A 83 1.05 -31.81 43.01
N THR A 84 2.25 -32.15 43.48
CA THR A 84 3.48 -32.02 42.68
C THR A 84 3.48 -32.95 41.48
N LEU A 85 2.95 -34.18 41.60
CA LEU A 85 2.80 -35.10 40.47
C LEU A 85 1.85 -34.51 39.41
N SER A 86 0.66 -34.07 39.81
CA SER A 86 -0.31 -33.40 38.91
C SER A 86 0.32 -32.20 38.22
N GLN A 87 1.04 -31.33 38.96
CA GLN A 87 1.75 -30.19 38.37
C GLN A 87 2.80 -30.61 37.34
N LYS A 88 3.48 -31.76 37.53
CA LYS A 88 4.41 -32.29 36.53
C LYS A 88 3.72 -32.99 35.36
N GLU A 89 2.54 -33.56 35.56
CA GLU A 89 1.70 -34.07 34.48
C GLU A 89 1.18 -32.90 33.60
N ASP A 90 0.70 -31.83 34.22
CA ASP A 90 0.27 -30.59 33.55
C ASP A 90 1.43 -29.92 32.79
N GLU A 91 2.61 -29.76 33.41
CA GLU A 91 3.82 -29.26 32.75
C GLU A 91 4.25 -30.14 31.56
N LEU A 92 4.09 -31.47 31.65
CA LEU A 92 4.40 -32.39 30.56
C LEU A 92 3.40 -32.25 29.40
N THR A 93 2.09 -32.14 29.67
CA THR A 93 1.10 -31.90 28.61
C THR A 93 1.35 -30.57 27.91
N ASP A 94 1.62 -29.50 28.66
CA ASP A 94 1.98 -28.17 28.16
C ASP A 94 3.19 -28.19 27.21
N ILE A 95 4.21 -29.00 27.52
CA ILE A 95 5.41 -29.15 26.69
C ILE A 95 5.14 -30.02 25.47
N LEU A 96 4.32 -31.07 25.60
CA LEU A 96 3.94 -31.95 24.49
C LEU A 96 3.08 -31.21 23.46
N GLU A 97 2.13 -30.39 23.89
CA GLU A 97 1.32 -29.54 22.99
C GLU A 97 2.21 -28.56 22.22
N LYS A 98 3.09 -27.82 22.90
CA LYS A 98 4.06 -26.90 22.26
C LYS A 98 5.01 -27.62 21.29
N LEU A 99 5.42 -28.85 21.61
CA LEU A 99 6.23 -29.69 20.71
C LEU A 99 5.44 -30.09 19.46
N GLN A 100 4.16 -30.45 19.61
CA GLN A 100 3.27 -30.82 18.51
C GLN A 100 2.95 -29.63 17.61
N GLU A 101 2.67 -28.46 18.18
CA GLU A 101 2.50 -27.20 17.44
C GLU A 101 3.75 -26.84 16.64
N LEU A 102 4.94 -26.90 17.25
CA LEU A 102 6.20 -26.61 16.59
C LEU A 102 6.50 -27.61 15.46
N GLN A 103 6.18 -28.89 15.66
CA GLN A 103 6.34 -29.92 14.64
C GLN A 103 5.35 -29.72 13.47
N ALA A 104 4.10 -29.34 13.75
CA ALA A 104 3.10 -29.01 12.73
C ALA A 104 3.48 -27.76 11.93
N ALA A 105 3.97 -26.70 12.60
CA ALA A 105 4.46 -25.49 11.94
C ALA A 105 5.64 -25.80 11.01
N LYS A 106 6.62 -26.57 11.49
CA LYS A 106 7.77 -27.04 10.70
C LYS A 106 7.35 -27.87 9.48
N ASP A 107 6.36 -28.74 9.62
CA ASP A 107 5.89 -29.54 8.49
C ASP A 107 5.09 -28.70 7.48
N ALA A 108 4.29 -27.73 7.94
CA ALA A 108 3.64 -26.73 7.07
C ALA A 108 4.67 -25.86 6.31
N GLU A 109 5.76 -25.46 6.94
CA GLU A 109 6.88 -24.75 6.27
C GLU A 109 7.54 -25.62 5.20
N LYS A 110 7.84 -26.89 5.50
CA LYS A 110 8.37 -27.83 4.47
C LYS A 110 7.43 -27.94 3.29
N GLU A 111 6.14 -28.18 3.51
CA GLU A 111 5.18 -28.28 2.43
C GLU A 111 5.07 -26.97 1.62
N SER A 112 5.24 -25.81 2.26
CA SER A 112 5.32 -24.51 1.57
C SER A 112 6.54 -24.45 0.65
N PHE A 113 7.72 -24.85 1.14
CA PHE A 113 8.94 -24.90 0.33
C PHE A 113 8.85 -25.95 -0.79
N ASP A 114 8.28 -27.13 -0.54
CA ASP A 114 8.09 -28.17 -1.56
C ASP A 114 7.10 -27.73 -2.65
N ARG A 115 6.02 -27.01 -2.28
CA ARG A 115 5.12 -26.35 -3.25
C ARG A 115 5.86 -25.32 -4.09
N GLN A 116 6.65 -24.44 -3.47
CA GLN A 116 7.45 -23.43 -4.19
C GLN A 116 8.47 -24.06 -5.14
N LEU A 117 9.19 -25.10 -4.70
CA LEU A 117 10.13 -25.86 -5.53
C LEU A 117 9.43 -26.60 -6.68
N SER A 118 8.21 -27.10 -6.46
CA SER A 118 7.40 -27.73 -7.50
C SER A 118 6.95 -26.73 -8.56
N VAL A 119 6.41 -25.57 -8.14
CA VAL A 119 6.04 -24.46 -9.03
C VAL A 119 7.23 -24.00 -9.85
N LEU A 120 8.37 -23.71 -9.21
CA LEU A 120 9.58 -23.25 -9.89
C LEU A 120 10.13 -24.29 -10.89
N ARG A 121 10.07 -25.59 -10.56
CA ARG A 121 10.42 -26.68 -11.52
C ARG A 121 9.49 -26.70 -12.72
N ASN A 122 8.19 -26.50 -12.51
CA ASN A 122 7.21 -26.47 -13.60
C ASN A 122 7.42 -25.24 -14.49
N GLU A 123 7.67 -24.05 -13.92
CA GLU A 123 8.02 -22.83 -14.65
C GLU A 123 9.31 -23.00 -15.49
N PHE A 124 10.35 -23.63 -14.92
CA PHE A 124 11.57 -23.96 -15.66
C PHE A 124 11.34 -24.97 -16.78
N GLN A 125 10.47 -25.97 -16.58
CA GLN A 125 10.14 -26.95 -17.61
C GLN A 125 9.30 -26.31 -18.73
N GLU A 126 8.30 -25.48 -18.39
CA GLU A 126 7.51 -24.72 -19.38
C GLU A 126 8.37 -23.75 -20.19
N THR A 127 9.29 -23.01 -19.56
CA THR A 127 10.17 -22.07 -20.28
C THR A 127 11.15 -22.81 -21.19
N LYS A 128 11.68 -23.95 -20.76
CA LYS A 128 12.47 -24.86 -21.60
C LYS A 128 11.66 -25.36 -22.80
N ASP A 129 10.41 -25.79 -22.60
CA ASP A 129 9.57 -26.33 -23.68
C ASP A 129 9.11 -25.24 -24.66
N LYS A 130 8.84 -24.01 -24.17
CA LYS A 130 8.62 -22.82 -25.00
C LYS A 130 9.84 -22.55 -25.88
N LEU A 131 11.05 -22.43 -25.31
CA LEU A 131 12.30 -22.23 -26.05
C LEU A 131 12.63 -23.38 -27.01
N ALA A 132 12.31 -24.62 -26.66
CA ALA A 132 12.44 -25.76 -27.56
C ALA A 132 11.49 -25.65 -28.76
N SER A 133 10.23 -25.26 -28.54
CA SER A 133 9.27 -25.04 -29.64
C SER A 133 9.68 -23.88 -30.56
N GLU A 134 10.19 -22.78 -29.99
CA GLU A 134 10.73 -21.65 -30.76
C GLU A 134 11.94 -22.06 -31.60
N ASN A 135 12.88 -22.83 -31.04
CA ASN A 135 14.02 -23.38 -31.80
C ASN A 135 13.57 -24.32 -32.92
N MET A 136 12.55 -25.16 -32.72
CA MET A 136 12.00 -25.99 -33.80
C MET A 136 11.36 -25.15 -34.92
N VAL A 137 10.63 -24.09 -34.57
CA VAL A 137 10.05 -23.15 -35.56
C VAL A 137 11.14 -22.38 -36.30
N LEU A 138 12.20 -21.96 -35.62
CA LEU A 138 13.35 -21.30 -36.24
C LEU A 138 14.13 -22.25 -37.18
N ALA A 139 14.33 -23.50 -36.78
CA ALA A 139 14.94 -24.53 -37.63
C ALA A 139 14.09 -24.81 -38.89
N GLY A 140 12.76 -24.87 -38.75
CA GLY A 140 11.86 -24.99 -39.90
C GLY A 140 11.93 -23.80 -40.86
N LYS A 141 11.99 -22.56 -40.32
CA LYS A 141 12.19 -21.35 -41.13
C LYS A 141 13.55 -21.32 -41.83
N LEU A 142 14.59 -21.82 -41.17
CA LEU A 142 15.94 -21.91 -41.73
C LEU A 142 15.95 -22.88 -42.92
N ALA A 143 15.38 -24.09 -42.76
CA ALA A 143 15.26 -25.05 -43.86
C ALA A 143 14.48 -24.47 -45.06
N SER A 144 13.35 -23.77 -44.83
CA SER A 144 12.61 -23.09 -45.91
C SER A 144 13.40 -21.96 -46.60
N LEU A 145 14.35 -21.34 -45.90
CA LEU A 145 15.23 -20.31 -46.45
C LEU A 145 16.38 -20.92 -47.25
N GLU A 146 16.91 -22.06 -46.81
CA GLU A 146 17.88 -22.89 -47.55
C GLU A 146 17.24 -23.42 -48.86
N ASP A 147 16.01 -23.93 -48.81
CA ASP A 147 15.24 -24.33 -49.99
C ASP A 147 15.05 -23.16 -50.98
N PHE A 148 14.68 -21.98 -50.49
CA PHE A 148 14.55 -20.78 -51.31
C PHE A 148 15.89 -20.34 -51.92
N GLN A 149 16.99 -20.49 -51.18
CA GLN A 149 18.32 -20.20 -51.70
C GLN A 149 18.72 -21.19 -52.80
N MET A 150 18.48 -22.49 -52.62
CA MET A 150 18.73 -23.51 -53.65
C MET A 150 17.90 -23.25 -54.92
N GLN A 151 16.61 -22.93 -54.79
CA GLN A 151 15.75 -22.58 -55.94
C GLN A 151 16.23 -21.32 -56.66
N LYS A 152 16.63 -20.29 -55.92
CA LYS A 152 17.20 -19.07 -56.50
C LYS A 152 18.47 -19.37 -57.29
N ASP A 153 19.39 -20.14 -56.71
CA ASP A 153 20.68 -20.45 -57.34
C ASP A 153 20.49 -21.37 -58.56
N GLU A 154 19.51 -22.29 -58.54
CA GLU A 154 19.08 -23.06 -59.72
C GLU A 154 18.54 -22.15 -60.83
N ILE A 155 17.59 -21.26 -60.53
CA ILE A 155 17.01 -20.32 -61.50
C ILE A 155 18.09 -19.39 -62.07
N MET A 156 19.04 -18.93 -61.25
CA MET A 156 20.19 -18.14 -61.71
C MET A 156 21.07 -18.91 -62.70
N GLY A 157 21.40 -20.18 -62.40
CA GLY A 157 22.14 -21.05 -63.32
C GLY A 157 21.40 -21.31 -64.64
N GLN A 158 20.08 -21.50 -64.61
CA GLN A 158 19.25 -21.59 -65.82
C GLN A 158 19.28 -20.28 -66.62
N MET A 159 19.20 -19.12 -65.96
CA MET A 159 19.32 -17.79 -66.56
C MET A 159 20.67 -17.57 -67.24
N GLU A 160 21.76 -18.05 -66.64
CA GLU A 160 23.11 -17.95 -67.18
C GLU A 160 23.29 -18.85 -68.41
N SER A 161 22.85 -20.11 -68.33
CA SER A 161 22.82 -21.04 -69.47
C SER A 161 22.01 -20.50 -70.66
N LEU A 162 20.83 -19.91 -70.41
CA LEU A 162 20.02 -19.28 -71.46
C LEU A 162 20.68 -18.05 -72.08
N LYS A 163 21.40 -17.24 -71.29
CA LYS A 163 22.20 -16.11 -71.82
C LYS A 163 23.34 -16.59 -72.70
N GLU A 164 24.07 -17.64 -72.28
CA GLU A 164 25.15 -18.23 -73.06
C GLU A 164 24.64 -18.82 -74.39
N GLN A 165 23.53 -19.54 -74.36
CA GLN A 165 22.87 -20.07 -75.57
C GLN A 165 22.42 -18.94 -76.51
N LEU A 166 21.81 -17.88 -75.98
CA LEU A 166 21.38 -16.72 -76.76
C LEU A 166 22.57 -15.99 -77.38
N GLU A 167 23.67 -15.82 -76.65
CA GLU A 167 24.87 -15.15 -77.16
C GLU A 167 25.57 -16.00 -78.23
N LYS A 168 25.62 -17.32 -78.06
CA LYS A 168 26.08 -18.24 -79.09
C LYS A 168 25.22 -18.16 -80.36
N GLN A 169 23.89 -18.16 -80.24
CA GLN A 169 22.98 -17.98 -81.38
C GLN A 169 23.18 -16.65 -82.09
N LYS A 170 23.39 -15.54 -81.37
CA LYS A 170 23.73 -14.25 -82.00
C LYS A 170 25.03 -14.34 -82.78
N GLN A 171 26.09 -14.93 -82.23
CA GLN A 171 27.38 -15.08 -82.90
C GLN A 171 27.25 -15.96 -84.16
N GLU A 172 26.51 -17.06 -84.08
CA GLU A 172 26.18 -17.92 -85.22
C GLU A 172 25.42 -17.14 -86.29
N HIS A 173 24.34 -16.44 -85.94
CA HIS A 173 23.57 -15.61 -86.87
C HIS A 173 24.39 -14.46 -87.48
N GLN A 174 25.23 -13.79 -86.70
CA GLN A 174 26.10 -12.72 -87.19
C GLN A 174 27.13 -13.27 -88.18
N SER A 175 27.66 -14.48 -87.96
CA SER A 175 28.53 -15.16 -88.92
C SER A 175 27.80 -15.54 -90.21
N VAL A 176 26.54 -15.99 -90.11
CA VAL A 176 25.69 -16.32 -91.27
C VAL A 176 25.36 -15.06 -92.08
N ILE A 177 24.97 -13.97 -91.43
CA ILE A 177 24.72 -12.67 -92.07
C ILE A 177 25.98 -12.20 -92.80
N TYR A 178 27.13 -12.16 -92.12
CA TYR A 178 28.41 -11.78 -92.75
C TYR A 178 28.74 -12.62 -93.99
N ASN A 179 28.53 -13.93 -93.93
CA ASN A 179 28.76 -14.83 -95.06
C ASN A 179 27.77 -14.60 -96.21
N LEU A 180 26.49 -14.33 -95.91
CA LEU A 180 25.47 -14.00 -96.90
C LEU A 180 25.71 -12.63 -97.56
N GLU A 181 26.06 -11.61 -96.78
CA GLU A 181 26.44 -10.28 -97.27
C GLU A 181 27.67 -10.36 -98.18
N LYS A 182 28.72 -11.06 -97.75
CA LYS A 182 29.93 -11.30 -98.55
C LYS A 182 29.60 -12.00 -99.87
N LYS A 183 28.73 -13.02 -99.85
CA LYS A 183 28.29 -13.70 -101.07
C LYS A 183 27.47 -12.77 -101.97
N ALA A 184 26.50 -12.05 -101.41
CA ALA A 184 25.65 -11.13 -102.16
C ALA A 184 26.45 -9.98 -102.81
N VAL A 185 27.48 -9.46 -102.13
CA VAL A 185 28.39 -8.45 -102.70
C VAL A 185 29.18 -9.01 -103.89
N LEU A 186 29.70 -10.23 -103.77
CA LEU A 186 30.42 -10.90 -104.87
C LEU A 186 29.49 -11.20 -106.06
N ASP A 187 28.30 -11.72 -105.81
CA ASP A 187 27.29 -12.01 -106.84
C ASP A 187 26.77 -10.72 -107.51
N ASN A 188 26.56 -9.63 -106.75
CA ASN A 188 26.16 -8.32 -107.29
C ASN A 188 27.28 -7.70 -108.14
N TYR A 189 28.55 -7.85 -107.73
CA TYR A 189 29.70 -7.41 -108.52
C TYR A 189 29.80 -8.21 -109.83
N ARG A 190 29.60 -9.53 -109.78
CA ARG A 190 29.57 -10.40 -110.97
C ARG A 190 28.46 -9.98 -111.93
N LEU A 191 27.23 -9.81 -111.43
CA LEU A 191 26.08 -9.40 -112.22
C LEU A 191 26.23 -7.98 -112.78
N LYS A 192 26.81 -7.03 -112.03
CA LYS A 192 27.13 -5.68 -112.55
C LYS A 192 28.13 -5.75 -113.70
N LYS A 193 29.14 -6.62 -113.61
CA LYS A 193 30.13 -6.82 -114.69
C LYS A 193 29.47 -7.41 -115.94
N GLU A 194 28.64 -8.45 -115.78
CA GLU A 194 27.84 -9.07 -116.86
C GLU A 194 26.90 -8.03 -117.50
N MET A 195 26.17 -7.25 -116.68
CA MET A 195 25.26 -6.20 -117.15
C MET A 195 26.02 -5.06 -117.84
N GLN A 196 27.17 -4.61 -117.34
CA GLN A 196 27.99 -3.60 -118.00
C GLN A 196 28.49 -4.08 -119.36
N GLN A 197 28.90 -5.34 -119.48
CA GLN A 197 29.28 -5.94 -120.76
C GLN A 197 28.08 -5.99 -121.72
N HIS A 198 26.91 -6.40 -121.24
CA HIS A 198 25.70 -6.50 -122.06
C HIS A 198 25.13 -5.14 -122.46
N VAL A 199 25.20 -4.13 -121.58
CA VAL A 199 24.84 -2.74 -121.88
C VAL A 199 25.84 -2.11 -122.84
N ALA A 200 27.14 -2.37 -122.71
CA ALA A 200 28.13 -1.91 -123.68
C ALA A 200 27.87 -2.52 -125.07
N ALA A 201 27.52 -3.80 -125.16
CA ALA A 201 27.12 -4.44 -126.41
C ALA A 201 25.83 -3.84 -126.99
N VAL A 202 24.75 -3.75 -126.19
CA VAL A 202 23.46 -3.20 -126.63
C VAL A 202 23.54 -1.72 -126.96
N ALA A 203 24.34 -0.92 -126.24
CA ALA A 203 24.59 0.48 -126.59
C ALA A 203 25.37 0.60 -127.89
N ALA A 204 26.38 -0.26 -128.13
CA ALA A 204 27.09 -0.30 -129.40
C ALA A 204 26.19 -0.71 -130.58
N GLU A 205 25.19 -1.56 -130.36
CA GLU A 205 24.16 -1.88 -131.36
C GLU A 205 23.11 -0.77 -131.51
N PHE A 206 22.65 -0.18 -130.40
CA PHE A 206 21.66 0.90 -130.41
C PHE A 206 22.20 2.17 -131.06
N HIS A 207 23.46 2.56 -130.82
CA HIS A 207 24.10 3.65 -131.57
C HIS A 207 24.14 3.32 -133.07
N LYS A 208 24.59 2.13 -133.46
CA LYS A 208 24.60 1.68 -134.88
C LYS A 208 23.22 1.71 -135.55
N VAL A 209 22.13 1.52 -134.81
CA VAL A 209 20.75 1.48 -135.34
C VAL A 209 20.07 2.86 -135.26
N SER A 210 20.22 3.57 -134.14
CA SER A 210 19.57 4.86 -133.87
C SER A 210 20.17 5.97 -134.73
N ASP A 211 21.50 6.04 -134.82
CA ASP A 211 22.22 6.97 -135.72
C ASP A 211 21.86 6.75 -137.20
N LYS A 212 21.33 5.56 -137.53
CA LYS A 212 20.87 5.22 -138.89
C LYS A 212 19.38 5.47 -139.15
N LYS A 213 18.47 5.42 -138.16
CA LYS A 213 17.02 5.28 -138.44
C LYS A 213 15.98 5.91 -137.48
N MET A 214 16.33 6.58 -136.37
CA MET A 214 15.28 6.98 -135.39
C MET A 214 14.52 8.28 -135.75
N PRO A 215 13.18 8.26 -135.97
CA PRO A 215 12.39 9.46 -136.29
C PRO A 215 12.12 10.35 -135.07
N GLU A 216 12.06 11.67 -135.26
CA GLU A 216 11.81 12.65 -134.19
C GLU A 216 10.50 12.43 -133.43
N THR A 217 9.44 11.96 -134.10
CA THR A 217 8.14 11.68 -133.46
C THR A 217 8.26 10.65 -132.33
N THR A 218 9.12 9.64 -132.49
CA THR A 218 9.36 8.61 -131.46
C THR A 218 10.16 9.17 -130.28
N LYS A 219 11.12 10.07 -130.53
CA LYS A 219 11.86 10.76 -129.46
C LYS A 219 10.91 11.61 -128.61
N ARG A 220 10.00 12.35 -129.26
CA ARG A 220 9.01 13.19 -128.57
C ARG A 220 8.06 12.39 -127.66
N ALA A 221 7.54 11.26 -128.15
CA ALA A 221 6.71 10.36 -127.33
C ALA A 221 7.45 9.77 -126.11
N ILE A 222 8.76 9.55 -126.21
CA ILE A 222 9.59 9.14 -125.06
C ILE A 222 9.70 10.27 -124.02
N TYR A 223 9.92 11.52 -124.45
CA TYR A 223 9.93 12.66 -123.53
C TYR A 223 8.59 12.91 -122.85
N GLU A 224 7.47 12.78 -123.57
CA GLU A 224 6.12 12.95 -123.02
C GLU A 224 5.80 11.83 -122.01
N ASN A 225 6.13 10.57 -122.31
CA ASN A 225 6.03 9.46 -121.34
C ASN A 225 6.93 9.66 -120.11
N MET A 226 8.16 10.18 -120.29
CA MET A 226 9.06 10.50 -119.19
C MET A 226 8.48 11.58 -118.26
N LEU A 227 7.81 12.60 -118.83
CA LEU A 227 7.13 13.64 -118.05
C LEU A 227 5.96 13.08 -117.24
N VAL A 228 5.11 12.25 -117.85
CA VAL A 228 3.99 11.58 -117.15
C VAL A 228 4.50 10.64 -116.05
N MET A 229 5.58 9.88 -116.31
CA MET A 229 6.17 9.00 -115.32
C MET A 229 6.77 9.77 -114.12
N ASN A 230 7.34 10.95 -114.35
CA ASN A 230 7.77 11.85 -113.27
C ASN A 230 6.60 12.38 -112.43
N GLN A 231 5.47 12.72 -113.05
CA GLN A 231 4.26 13.15 -112.33
C GLN A 231 3.65 12.01 -111.50
N LEU A 232 3.55 10.80 -112.07
CA LEU A 232 3.08 9.61 -111.35
C LEU A 232 3.97 9.28 -110.15
N ARG A 233 5.29 9.45 -110.30
CA ARG A 233 6.26 9.30 -109.21
C ARG A 233 6.02 10.31 -108.09
N GLN A 234 5.82 11.59 -108.40
CA GLN A 234 5.51 12.61 -107.39
C GLN A 234 4.22 12.30 -106.61
N ILE A 235 3.18 11.81 -107.29
CA ILE A 235 1.93 11.39 -106.64
C ILE A 235 2.17 10.16 -105.74
N SER A 236 2.95 9.18 -106.20
CA SER A 236 3.32 7.99 -105.40
C SER A 236 4.13 8.36 -104.17
N ASP A 237 5.09 9.27 -104.29
CA ASP A 237 5.93 9.71 -103.18
C ASP A 237 5.11 10.50 -102.14
N ARG A 238 4.21 11.39 -102.56
CA ARG A 238 3.28 12.08 -101.67
C ARG A 238 2.27 11.14 -100.98
N SER A 239 1.87 10.05 -101.65
CA SER A 239 1.02 9.02 -101.03
C SER A 239 1.76 8.24 -99.93
N LYS A 240 3.07 7.97 -100.12
CA LYS A 240 3.91 7.36 -99.07
C LYS A 240 4.10 8.28 -97.87
N GLU A 241 4.31 9.59 -98.10
CA GLU A 241 4.40 10.59 -97.04
C GLU A 241 3.13 10.59 -96.16
N LEU A 242 1.94 10.60 -96.78
CA LEU A 242 0.66 10.55 -96.06
C LEU A 242 0.44 9.22 -95.30
N MET A 243 0.88 8.08 -95.86
CA MET A 243 0.83 6.80 -95.12
C MET A 243 1.77 6.83 -93.91
N ALA A 244 3.00 7.34 -94.06
CA ALA A 244 3.94 7.46 -92.96
C ALA A 244 3.45 8.42 -91.84
N GLU A 245 2.78 9.52 -92.22
CA GLU A 245 2.11 10.41 -91.26
C GLU A 245 0.96 9.70 -90.53
N ASN A 246 0.13 8.94 -91.25
CA ASN A 246 -0.96 8.17 -90.65
C ASN A 246 -0.44 7.09 -89.67
N ASP A 247 0.60 6.35 -90.05
CA ASP A 247 1.25 5.36 -89.18
C ASP A 247 1.86 6.01 -87.92
N ALA A 248 2.49 7.18 -88.07
CA ALA A 248 3.02 7.95 -86.94
C ALA A 248 1.91 8.46 -86.00
N LEU A 249 0.78 8.90 -86.54
CA LEU A 249 -0.41 9.29 -85.75
C LEU A 249 -1.02 8.09 -85.03
N ASN A 250 -1.19 6.95 -85.71
CA ASN A 250 -1.67 5.70 -85.11
C ASN A 250 -0.74 5.19 -84.00
N ALA A 251 0.58 5.31 -84.17
CA ALA A 251 1.56 4.98 -83.14
C ALA A 251 1.44 5.90 -81.92
N ARG A 252 1.25 7.21 -82.15
CA ARG A 252 1.03 8.20 -81.07
C ARG A 252 -0.30 7.95 -80.34
N GLU A 253 -1.36 7.60 -81.05
CA GLU A 253 -2.66 7.25 -80.44
C GLU A 253 -2.53 6.01 -79.54
N LYS A 254 -1.85 4.96 -80.02
CA LYS A 254 -1.57 3.76 -79.21
C LYS A 254 -0.76 4.09 -77.95
N GLN A 255 0.27 4.94 -78.08
CA GLN A 255 1.08 5.38 -76.94
C GLN A 255 0.22 6.14 -75.90
N LEU A 256 -0.63 7.07 -76.35
CA LEU A 256 -1.53 7.81 -75.45
C LEU A 256 -2.57 6.91 -74.77
N LYS A 257 -3.07 5.87 -75.45
CA LYS A 257 -3.96 4.86 -74.84
C LYS A 257 -3.24 4.08 -73.72
N ILE A 258 -2.02 3.62 -73.98
CA ILE A 258 -1.20 2.93 -72.96
C ILE A 258 -0.90 3.86 -71.77
N GLU A 259 -0.58 5.13 -72.01
CA GLU A 259 -0.38 6.12 -70.95
C GLU A 259 -1.66 6.34 -70.12
N MET A 260 -2.82 6.40 -70.76
CA MET A 260 -4.12 6.52 -70.07
C MET A 260 -4.45 5.27 -69.24
N GLU A 261 -4.27 4.07 -69.81
CA GLU A 261 -4.46 2.77 -69.15
C GLU A 261 -3.54 2.58 -67.93
N ILE A 262 -2.39 3.24 -67.87
CA ILE A 262 -1.48 3.23 -66.72
C ILE A 262 -1.84 4.33 -65.70
N MET A 263 -2.21 5.52 -66.16
CA MET A 263 -2.47 6.68 -65.29
C MET A 263 -3.81 6.57 -64.53
N GLU A 264 -4.84 5.98 -65.13
CA GLU A 264 -6.14 5.77 -64.50
C GLU A 264 -6.06 4.89 -63.23
N PRO A 265 -5.53 3.65 -63.26
CA PRO A 265 -5.40 2.82 -62.04
C PRO A 265 -4.43 3.41 -61.02
N LEU A 266 -3.41 4.17 -61.44
CA LEU A 266 -2.50 4.87 -60.52
C LEU A 266 -3.22 5.98 -59.75
N LEU A 267 -4.08 6.75 -60.42
CA LEU A 267 -4.93 7.76 -59.78
C LEU A 267 -5.95 7.10 -58.82
N ASP A 268 -6.53 5.98 -59.23
CA ASP A 268 -7.45 5.19 -58.42
C ASP A 268 -6.78 4.62 -57.16
N GLU A 269 -5.54 4.14 -57.27
CA GLU A 269 -4.76 3.68 -56.11
C GLU A 269 -4.36 4.85 -55.20
N MET A 270 -3.97 5.99 -55.78
CA MET A 270 -3.62 7.22 -55.03
C MET A 270 -4.83 7.77 -54.27
N THR A 271 -6.02 7.80 -54.87
CA THR A 271 -7.24 8.27 -54.19
C THR A 271 -7.68 7.29 -53.09
N ARG A 272 -7.59 5.97 -53.31
CA ARG A 272 -7.82 4.97 -52.25
C ARG A 272 -6.85 5.12 -51.08
N LYS A 273 -5.55 5.31 -51.34
CA LYS A 273 -4.53 5.59 -50.31
C LYS A 273 -4.82 6.89 -49.56
N SER A 274 -5.21 7.96 -50.27
CA SER A 274 -5.60 9.23 -49.68
C SER A 274 -6.82 9.09 -48.76
N LEU A 275 -7.86 8.38 -49.20
CA LEU A 275 -9.07 8.12 -48.40
C LEU A 275 -8.78 7.24 -47.17
N ALA A 276 -7.91 6.22 -47.30
CA ALA A 276 -7.47 5.40 -46.17
C ALA A 276 -6.70 6.25 -45.14
N ASN A 277 -5.76 7.07 -45.59
CA ASN A 277 -5.03 8.01 -44.74
C ASN A 277 -5.97 9.01 -44.05
N GLN A 278 -6.97 9.53 -44.76
CA GLN A 278 -7.98 10.42 -44.18
C GLN A 278 -8.79 9.74 -43.07
N LYS A 279 -9.18 8.47 -43.24
CA LYS A 279 -9.85 7.68 -42.17
C LYS A 279 -8.94 7.47 -40.96
N VAL A 280 -7.66 7.17 -41.16
CA VAL A 280 -6.68 7.04 -40.07
C VAL A 280 -6.51 8.37 -39.33
N VAL A 281 -6.41 9.49 -40.05
CA VAL A 281 -6.36 10.84 -39.45
C VAL A 281 -7.63 11.16 -38.67
N GLN A 282 -8.81 10.78 -39.15
CA GLN A 282 -10.07 10.94 -38.42
C GLN A 282 -10.08 10.13 -37.11
N GLN A 283 -9.70 8.84 -37.16
CA GLN A 283 -9.61 7.97 -35.97
C GLN A 283 -8.59 8.48 -34.95
N LEU A 284 -7.41 8.93 -35.41
CA LEU A 284 -6.41 9.55 -34.54
C LEU A 284 -6.92 10.86 -33.92
N THR A 285 -7.62 11.69 -34.71
CA THR A 285 -8.22 12.94 -34.22
C THR A 285 -9.29 12.68 -33.16
N GLU A 286 -10.12 11.66 -33.35
CA GLU A 286 -11.14 11.24 -32.38
C GLU A 286 -10.51 10.71 -31.09
N LYS A 287 -9.47 9.86 -31.20
CA LYS A 287 -8.70 9.38 -30.04
C LYS A 287 -8.02 10.53 -29.29
N CYS A 288 -7.47 11.52 -29.99
CA CYS A 288 -6.92 12.72 -29.37
C CYS A 288 -7.98 13.55 -28.63
N LYS A 289 -9.22 13.63 -29.15
CA LYS A 289 -10.34 14.28 -28.45
C LYS A 289 -10.77 13.52 -27.20
N GLN A 290 -10.84 12.19 -27.27
CA GLN A 290 -11.13 11.32 -26.12
C GLN A 290 -10.09 11.52 -25.01
N MET A 291 -8.79 11.43 -25.34
CA MET A 291 -7.70 11.69 -24.40
C MET A 291 -7.74 13.13 -23.82
N HIS A 292 -8.19 14.12 -24.59
CA HIS A 292 -8.33 15.49 -24.08
C HIS A 292 -9.47 15.59 -23.05
N ALA A 293 -10.62 14.96 -23.31
CA ALA A 293 -11.72 14.89 -22.36
C ALA A 293 -11.32 14.17 -21.06
N GLU A 294 -10.61 13.04 -21.15
CA GLU A 294 -10.06 12.31 -20.00
C GLU A 294 -9.10 13.19 -19.16
N LEU A 295 -8.27 14.01 -19.81
CA LEU A 295 -7.38 14.97 -19.13
C LEU A 295 -8.15 16.12 -18.47
N GLU A 296 -9.26 16.58 -19.06
CA GLU A 296 -10.16 17.56 -18.44
C GLU A 296 -10.90 16.96 -17.24
N ASP A 297 -11.40 15.73 -17.33
CA ASP A 297 -12.02 14.98 -16.22
C ASP A 297 -11.03 14.79 -15.07
N TYR A 298 -9.81 14.31 -15.37
CA TYR A 298 -8.73 14.19 -14.39
C TYR A 298 -8.37 15.53 -13.74
N SER A 299 -8.36 16.62 -14.52
CA SER A 299 -8.11 17.97 -14.01
C SER A 299 -9.23 18.46 -13.09
N ARG A 300 -10.50 18.16 -13.42
CA ARG A 300 -11.66 18.45 -12.54
C ARG A 300 -11.57 17.66 -11.24
N HIS A 301 -11.34 16.35 -11.29
CA HIS A 301 -11.17 15.53 -10.09
C HIS A 301 -9.97 15.96 -9.23
N LYS A 302 -8.87 16.39 -9.84
CA LYS A 302 -7.73 16.96 -9.10
C LYS A 302 -8.10 18.25 -8.36
N GLN A 303 -8.90 19.12 -8.96
CA GLN A 303 -9.42 20.33 -8.30
C GLN A 303 -10.40 20.00 -7.18
N GLU A 304 -11.29 19.03 -7.37
CA GLU A 304 -12.23 18.54 -6.35
C GLU A 304 -11.49 17.93 -5.16
N HIS A 305 -10.49 17.08 -5.42
CA HIS A 305 -9.63 16.51 -4.39
C HIS A 305 -8.88 17.60 -3.61
N GLN A 306 -8.32 18.61 -4.29
CA GLN A 306 -7.67 19.73 -3.61
C GLN A 306 -8.64 20.54 -2.73
N LYS A 307 -9.88 20.76 -3.19
CA LYS A 307 -10.93 21.38 -2.35
C LYS A 307 -11.23 20.53 -1.12
N LEU A 308 -11.36 19.21 -1.28
CA LEU A 308 -11.63 18.29 -0.17
C LEU A 308 -10.48 18.24 0.85
N VAL A 309 -9.22 18.24 0.39
CA VAL A 309 -8.03 18.32 1.25
C VAL A 309 -8.00 19.64 2.02
N ASN A 310 -8.32 20.77 1.36
CA ASN A 310 -8.40 22.06 2.02
C ASN A 310 -9.51 22.07 3.09
N ASN A 311 -10.70 21.55 2.78
CA ASN A 311 -11.82 21.44 3.71
C ASN A 311 -11.50 20.51 4.91
N HIS A 312 -10.76 19.43 4.67
CA HIS A 312 -10.29 18.55 5.74
C HIS A 312 -9.30 19.28 6.66
N SER A 313 -8.39 20.08 6.08
CA SER A 313 -7.44 20.89 6.86
C SER A 313 -8.12 22.01 7.67
N THR A 314 -9.22 22.61 7.18
CA THR A 314 -9.99 23.58 7.99
C THR A 314 -10.76 22.86 9.10
N LEU A 315 -11.44 21.76 8.80
CA LEU A 315 -12.19 20.98 9.78
C LEU A 315 -11.29 20.40 10.88
N GLN A 316 -10.05 20.00 10.55
CA GLN A 316 -9.06 19.56 11.53
C GLN A 316 -8.67 20.71 12.48
N LYS A 317 -8.47 21.92 11.98
CA LYS A 317 -8.18 23.09 12.83
C LYS A 317 -9.36 23.46 13.73
N GLU A 318 -10.58 23.37 13.21
CA GLU A 318 -11.81 23.57 14.00
C GLU A 318 -11.93 22.51 15.11
N HIS A 319 -11.68 21.24 14.79
CA HIS A 319 -11.64 20.15 15.77
C HIS A 319 -10.57 20.36 16.85
N ASP A 320 -9.35 20.75 16.47
CA ASP A 320 -8.26 21.00 17.40
C ASP A 320 -8.53 22.23 18.30
N ALA A 321 -9.19 23.26 17.75
CA ALA A 321 -9.66 24.41 18.54
C ALA A 321 -10.77 24.03 19.53
N LEU A 322 -11.81 23.32 19.09
CA LEU A 322 -12.89 22.82 19.96
C LEU A 322 -12.35 21.89 21.06
N ARG A 323 -11.32 21.09 20.74
CA ARG A 323 -10.63 20.26 21.71
C ARG A 323 -9.91 21.11 22.76
N GLN A 324 -9.21 22.17 22.35
CA GLN A 324 -8.54 23.09 23.28
C GLN A 324 -9.57 23.82 24.17
N GLU A 325 -10.69 24.27 23.62
CA GLU A 325 -11.80 24.87 24.38
C GLU A 325 -12.35 23.87 25.41
N HIS A 326 -12.60 22.62 25.01
CA HIS A 326 -13.05 21.56 25.92
C HIS A 326 -12.01 21.24 27.02
N GLU A 327 -10.72 21.18 26.69
CA GLU A 327 -9.64 20.98 27.66
C GLU A 327 -9.62 22.13 28.69
N SER A 328 -9.73 23.40 28.25
CA SER A 328 -9.86 24.55 29.19
C SER A 328 -11.13 24.51 30.05
N ALA A 329 -12.28 24.14 29.48
CA ALA A 329 -13.54 24.04 30.22
C ALA A 329 -13.50 22.92 31.28
N VAL A 330 -12.76 21.84 31.02
CA VAL A 330 -12.49 20.78 32.00
C VAL A 330 -11.52 21.26 33.09
N GLU A 331 -10.50 22.06 32.76
CA GLU A 331 -9.64 22.69 33.76
C GLU A 331 -10.42 23.64 34.68
N ASP A 332 -11.28 24.50 34.13
CA ASP A 332 -12.16 25.40 34.89
C ASP A 332 -13.16 24.63 35.78
N LEU A 333 -13.74 23.54 35.26
CA LEU A 333 -14.62 22.65 36.04
C LEU A 333 -13.87 21.99 37.20
N ASN A 334 -12.63 21.55 36.99
CA ASN A 334 -11.79 20.96 38.04
C ASN A 334 -11.39 22.01 39.09
N GLN A 335 -11.08 23.25 38.68
CA GLN A 335 -10.79 24.36 39.59
C GLN A 335 -12.00 24.70 40.45
N THR A 336 -13.17 24.94 39.84
CA THR A 336 -14.42 25.23 40.58
C THR A 336 -14.85 24.07 41.47
N GLN A 337 -14.63 22.81 41.07
CA GLN A 337 -14.85 21.64 41.93
C GLN A 337 -13.89 21.59 43.12
N ALA A 338 -12.61 21.95 42.93
CA ALA A 338 -11.62 22.03 44.00
C ALA A 338 -11.93 23.18 44.99
N GLU A 339 -12.37 24.33 44.49
CA GLU A 339 -12.87 25.44 45.31
C GLU A 339 -14.13 25.06 46.09
N ALA A 340 -15.11 24.43 45.44
CA ALA A 340 -16.30 23.92 46.11
C ALA A 340 -15.97 22.87 47.19
N ALA A 341 -14.94 22.04 46.97
CA ALA A 341 -14.44 21.11 47.97
C ALA A 341 -13.79 21.84 49.16
N ARG A 342 -12.96 22.88 48.92
CA ARG A 342 -12.36 23.73 49.96
C ARG A 342 -13.40 24.47 50.79
N LEU A 343 -14.36 25.12 50.15
CA LEU A 343 -15.47 25.81 50.82
C LEU A 343 -16.32 24.83 51.63
N LYS A 344 -16.49 23.58 51.16
CA LYS A 344 -17.18 22.53 51.92
C LYS A 344 -16.39 22.08 53.16
N THR A 345 -15.06 22.00 53.09
CA THR A 345 -14.23 21.71 54.28
C THR A 345 -14.24 22.87 55.27
N GLU A 346 -14.12 24.11 54.80
CA GLU A 346 -14.18 25.32 55.65
C GLU A 346 -15.56 25.45 56.33
N LEU A 347 -16.66 25.23 55.60
CA LEU A 347 -18.01 25.17 56.16
C LEU A 347 -18.19 24.04 57.20
N GLN A 348 -17.53 22.90 57.00
CA GLN A 348 -17.53 21.80 57.96
C GLN A 348 -16.77 22.19 59.23
N GLU A 349 -15.61 22.82 59.10
CA GLU A 349 -14.80 23.34 60.21
C GLU A 349 -15.58 24.40 61.00
N GLU A 350 -16.13 25.42 60.34
CA GLU A 350 -17.02 26.43 60.94
C GLU A 350 -18.24 25.81 61.64
N ARG A 351 -18.87 24.77 61.06
CA ARG A 351 -19.95 24.04 61.74
C ARG A 351 -19.46 23.35 63.01
N THR A 352 -18.26 22.73 63.00
CA THR A 352 -17.71 22.13 64.22
C THR A 352 -17.29 23.17 65.26
N GLN A 353 -16.75 24.32 64.84
CA GLN A 353 -16.46 25.45 65.73
C GLN A 353 -17.76 25.98 66.35
N ARG A 354 -18.80 26.23 65.54
CA ARG A 354 -20.12 26.65 66.01
C ARG A 354 -20.72 25.66 67.01
N GLY A 355 -20.62 24.36 66.73
CA GLY A 355 -21.06 23.31 67.65
C GLY A 355 -20.30 23.35 68.98
N ARG A 356 -18.97 23.58 68.97
CA ARG A 356 -18.17 23.76 70.19
C ARG A 356 -18.54 25.02 70.97
N VAL A 357 -18.82 26.12 70.28
CA VAL A 357 -19.29 27.36 70.92
C VAL A 357 -20.70 27.17 71.49
N GLU A 358 -21.56 26.42 70.81
CA GLU A 358 -22.89 26.06 71.32
C GLU A 358 -22.82 25.15 72.54
N THR A 359 -21.91 24.16 72.60
CA THR A 359 -21.69 23.37 73.81
C THR A 359 -21.15 24.23 74.96
N VAL A 360 -20.21 25.14 74.72
CA VAL A 360 -19.72 26.07 75.77
C VAL A 360 -20.82 27.02 76.25
N LEU A 361 -21.69 27.51 75.35
CA LEU A 361 -22.87 28.29 75.72
C LEU A 361 -23.88 27.48 76.53
N GLN A 362 -24.09 26.20 76.20
CA GLN A 362 -24.94 25.29 76.96
C GLN A 362 -24.33 24.95 78.34
N GLU A 363 -23.02 24.74 78.43
CA GLU A 363 -22.28 24.55 79.68
C GLU A 363 -22.35 25.81 80.56
N ALA A 364 -22.15 27.00 80.00
CA ALA A 364 -22.32 28.27 80.71
C ALA A 364 -23.77 28.48 81.18
N ALA A 365 -24.75 28.19 80.33
CA ALA A 365 -26.17 28.29 80.69
C ALA A 365 -26.57 27.25 81.73
N MET A 366 -26.01 26.04 81.70
CA MET A 366 -26.20 25.01 82.73
C MET A 366 -25.54 25.41 84.03
N ALA A 367 -24.31 25.92 84.02
CA ALA A 367 -23.65 26.44 85.21
C ALA A 367 -24.46 27.57 85.85
N LEU A 368 -24.94 28.55 85.06
CA LEU A 368 -25.83 29.61 85.52
C LEU A 368 -27.17 29.06 86.06
N LYS A 369 -27.69 27.97 85.49
CA LYS A 369 -28.94 27.34 85.92
C LYS A 369 -28.78 26.47 87.18
N GLU A 370 -27.60 25.90 87.41
CA GLU A 370 -27.22 25.26 88.67
C GLU A 370 -27.05 26.33 89.76
N ILE A 371 -26.32 27.42 89.47
CA ILE A 371 -26.16 28.59 90.34
C ILE A 371 -27.53 29.19 90.74
N LEU A 372 -28.50 29.27 89.82
CA LEU A 372 -29.85 29.77 90.12
C LEU A 372 -30.78 28.74 90.79
N ARG A 373 -30.33 27.49 90.97
CA ARG A 373 -31.09 26.41 91.60
C ARG A 373 -30.57 26.08 93.00
N GLU A 374 -29.36 26.49 93.34
CA GLU A 374 -28.86 26.60 94.71
C GLU A 374 -29.54 27.78 95.41
N VAL A 375 -30.70 27.50 96.02
CA VAL A 375 -31.40 28.46 96.89
C VAL A 375 -30.61 28.59 98.20
N PRO A 376 -30.26 29.81 98.65
CA PRO A 376 -29.64 29.99 99.97
C PRO A 376 -30.62 29.60 101.07
N ASN A 377 -30.21 28.73 101.99
CA ASN A 377 -30.87 28.61 103.28
C ASN A 377 -30.37 29.76 104.18
N GLU A 378 -31.25 30.32 105.02
CA GLU A 378 -30.98 31.56 105.80
C GLU A 378 -30.01 31.38 107.00
N GLU A 379 -29.12 30.37 106.97
CA GLU A 379 -28.18 30.05 108.05
C GLU A 379 -26.70 29.92 107.61
N ASP A 380 -26.35 30.28 106.37
CA ASP A 380 -24.95 30.30 105.90
C ASP A 380 -24.20 31.56 106.37
N SER A 381 -23.00 31.37 106.94
CA SER A 381 -22.15 32.47 107.43
C SER A 381 -21.53 33.28 106.27
N GLU A 382 -21.22 34.58 106.49
CA GLU A 382 -20.66 35.48 105.46
C GLU A 382 -19.39 34.94 104.77
N VAL A 383 -18.63 34.07 105.43
CA VAL A 383 -17.44 33.42 104.86
C VAL A 383 -17.82 32.31 103.86
N GLN A 384 -18.87 31.53 104.13
CA GLN A 384 -19.32 30.46 103.23
C GLN A 384 -19.99 31.00 101.98
N THR A 385 -20.76 32.08 102.09
CA THR A 385 -21.34 32.76 100.91
C THR A 385 -20.26 33.43 100.05
N LEU A 386 -19.16 33.91 100.64
CA LEU A 386 -17.97 34.36 99.91
C LEU A 386 -17.23 33.21 99.21
N ASP A 387 -17.04 32.06 99.87
CA ASP A 387 -16.38 30.90 99.25
C ASP A 387 -17.21 30.27 98.13
N GLN A 388 -18.54 30.16 98.29
CA GLN A 388 -19.47 29.78 97.22
C GLN A 388 -19.37 30.76 96.04
N ARG A 389 -19.34 32.08 96.30
CA ARG A 389 -19.18 33.12 95.28
C ARG A 389 -17.81 33.09 94.59
N ASN A 390 -16.75 32.73 95.32
CA ASN A 390 -15.41 32.56 94.75
C ASN A 390 -15.32 31.28 93.88
N GLN A 391 -15.92 30.16 94.31
CA GLN A 391 -16.05 28.97 93.46
C GLN A 391 -16.93 29.23 92.23
N MET A 392 -18.00 30.01 92.37
CA MET A 392 -18.85 30.47 91.27
C MET A 392 -18.04 31.27 90.24
N MET A 393 -17.27 32.27 90.70
CA MET A 393 -16.37 33.04 89.83
C MET A 393 -15.30 32.15 89.20
N GLN A 394 -14.71 31.19 89.93
CA GLN A 394 -13.71 30.26 89.38
C GLN A 394 -14.29 29.29 88.34
N LYS A 395 -15.50 28.75 88.54
CA LYS A 395 -16.20 27.92 87.53
C LYS A 395 -16.52 28.73 86.28
N LEU A 396 -17.01 29.96 86.43
CA LEU A 396 -17.26 30.86 85.31
C LEU A 396 -15.96 31.27 84.60
N LEU A 397 -14.87 31.52 85.34
CA LEU A 397 -13.53 31.77 84.78
C LEU A 397 -13.05 30.56 83.96
N ALA A 398 -13.17 29.33 84.49
CA ALA A 398 -12.76 28.14 83.76
C ALA A 398 -13.55 27.91 82.45
N VAL A 399 -14.84 28.27 82.44
CA VAL A 399 -15.68 28.25 81.21
C VAL A 399 -15.33 29.40 80.26
N LEU A 400 -14.91 30.56 80.76
CA LEU A 400 -14.43 31.68 79.94
C LEU A 400 -13.03 31.44 79.38
N ASP A 401 -12.14 30.80 80.13
CA ASP A 401 -10.79 30.40 79.71
C ASP A 401 -10.85 29.28 78.65
N SER A 402 -11.76 28.32 78.80
CA SER A 402 -12.02 27.31 77.76
C SER A 402 -12.66 27.94 76.50
N ALA A 403 -13.56 28.91 76.66
CA ALA A 403 -14.09 29.71 75.55
C ALA A 403 -13.00 30.52 74.83
N ALA A 404 -12.05 31.11 75.58
CA ALA A 404 -10.92 31.86 75.04
C ALA A 404 -9.91 30.95 74.29
N ALA A 405 -9.76 29.69 74.71
CA ALA A 405 -8.94 28.71 74.01
C ALA A 405 -9.60 28.17 72.72
N ILE A 406 -10.94 28.14 72.66
CA ILE A 406 -11.70 27.66 71.50
C ILE A 406 -11.90 28.77 70.45
N SER A 407 -12.09 30.01 70.89
CA SER A 407 -12.36 31.14 69.99
C SER A 407 -11.07 31.77 69.45
N LYS A 408 -10.80 31.55 68.16
CA LYS A 408 -10.00 32.49 67.36
C LYS A 408 -10.86 33.73 67.02
N GLY A 409 -11.30 34.43 68.06
CA GLY A 409 -11.90 35.76 67.90
C GLY A 409 -10.88 36.73 67.30
N PRO A 410 -11.33 37.81 66.64
CA PRO A 410 -10.41 38.83 66.13
C PRO A 410 -9.56 39.37 67.29
N ALA A 411 -8.24 39.45 67.07
CA ALA A 411 -7.31 39.97 68.07
C ALA A 411 -7.75 41.38 68.51
N PRO A 412 -7.53 41.79 69.78
CA PRO A 412 -8.04 43.05 70.30
C PRO A 412 -7.56 44.31 69.54
N SER A 413 -6.52 44.19 68.71
CA SER A 413 -6.09 45.22 67.75
C SER A 413 -7.17 45.59 66.71
N HIS A 414 -8.13 44.72 66.40
CA HIS A 414 -9.22 45.01 65.47
C HIS A 414 -10.35 45.88 66.04
N PHE A 415 -10.33 46.14 67.35
CA PHE A 415 -11.29 47.04 68.03
C PHE A 415 -10.72 48.44 68.31
N ILE A 416 -9.50 48.73 67.86
CA ILE A 416 -8.87 50.05 67.97
C ILE A 416 -9.03 50.79 66.63
N PRO A 417 -9.84 51.87 66.56
CA PRO A 417 -9.88 52.73 65.39
C PRO A 417 -8.63 53.62 65.36
N THR A 418 -7.57 53.19 64.67
CA THR A 418 -6.44 54.06 64.35
C THR A 418 -6.82 55.00 63.22
N THR A 419 -7.32 56.18 63.58
CA THR A 419 -7.53 57.31 62.67
C THR A 419 -6.24 58.13 62.54
N GLU A 420 -5.49 57.96 61.45
CA GLU A 420 -4.64 59.03 60.91
C GLU A 420 -4.74 59.00 59.38
N ASP A 421 -5.24 60.10 58.81
CA ASP A 421 -5.25 60.35 57.37
C ASP A 421 -3.82 60.63 56.88
N SER A 422 -3.47 60.13 55.69
CA SER A 422 -2.44 60.77 54.86
C SER A 422 -2.75 60.56 53.38
N HIS A 423 -2.90 61.69 52.72
CA HIS A 423 -3.17 61.89 51.30
C HIS A 423 -1.85 61.81 50.49
N GLU A 424 -1.94 61.81 49.16
CA GLU A 424 -0.85 62.13 48.19
C GLU A 424 0.29 61.09 48.05
N PHE A 425 1.02 60.94 46.92
CA PHE A 425 0.83 61.18 45.45
C PHE A 425 2.06 60.51 44.77
N ILE A 426 2.10 60.42 43.41
CA ILE A 426 3.32 60.43 42.57
C ILE A 426 4.23 59.15 42.63
N THR A 427 4.82 58.58 41.56
CA THR A 427 4.67 58.64 40.08
C THR A 427 5.34 57.43 39.40
N ALA A 428 4.80 57.03 38.26
CA ALA A 428 5.44 56.72 36.95
C ALA A 428 6.92 56.28 36.79
N ALA A 429 7.14 55.30 35.89
CA ALA A 429 8.09 55.26 34.76
C ALA A 429 8.35 53.79 34.34
N GLY A 430 8.45 53.37 33.08
CA GLY A 430 8.11 53.96 31.76
C GLY A 430 7.52 52.86 30.85
N MET A 431 6.82 53.09 29.74
CA MET A 431 6.98 54.09 28.67
C MET A 431 8.19 53.81 27.76
N GLU A 432 7.97 53.08 26.65
CA GLU A 432 8.35 53.38 25.24
C GLU A 432 7.83 52.24 24.34
N ARG A 433 6.89 52.47 23.42
CA ARG A 433 6.94 53.13 22.09
C ARG A 433 7.59 52.29 20.96
N SER A 434 6.71 51.84 20.05
CA SER A 434 6.74 52.03 18.58
C SER A 434 8.06 51.84 17.80
N GLY A 435 8.02 51.03 16.73
CA GLY A 435 9.02 51.14 15.66
C GLY A 435 9.07 49.97 14.67
N ILE A 436 8.83 50.26 13.40
CA ILE A 436 9.07 49.36 12.26
C ILE A 436 10.56 49.45 11.88
N ALA A 437 11.27 48.32 11.71
CA ALA A 437 12.13 48.03 10.55
C ALA A 437 13.04 46.80 10.73
N ALA A 438 13.32 46.14 9.60
CA ALA A 438 14.17 44.97 9.39
C ALA A 438 15.59 45.00 10.02
N SER A 439 16.11 43.83 10.44
CA SER A 439 17.03 43.01 9.61
C SER A 439 17.85 41.96 10.40
N GLN A 440 17.86 40.72 9.89
CA GLN A 440 18.96 39.72 9.91
C GLN A 440 19.81 39.46 11.18
N LYS A 441 19.57 38.30 11.82
CA LYS A 441 20.53 37.15 12.02
C LYS A 441 19.90 36.15 13.02
N ALA A 442 19.45 34.97 12.59
CA ALA A 442 20.23 33.78 12.26
C ALA A 442 20.64 32.92 13.48
N THR A 443 19.79 31.96 13.87
CA THR A 443 20.15 30.82 14.74
C THR A 443 19.47 29.51 14.30
N SER A 444 20.31 28.52 13.99
CA SER A 444 20.08 27.06 14.04
C SER A 444 18.72 26.48 13.60
N HIS A 445 18.61 26.13 12.32
CA HIS A 445 17.92 24.90 11.95
C HIS A 445 18.88 23.72 12.17
N PHE A 446 18.72 22.95 13.25
CA PHE A 446 19.07 21.52 13.39
C PHE A 446 18.75 21.09 14.84
N LYS A 447 18.07 19.95 15.01
CA LYS A 447 17.97 19.24 16.30
C LYS A 447 18.90 18.01 16.29
N PRO A 448 19.34 17.49 17.44
CA PRO A 448 20.19 16.30 17.47
C PRO A 448 19.47 15.10 16.82
N GLY A 449 20.04 14.55 15.74
CA GLY A 449 19.50 13.36 15.05
C GLY A 449 19.38 13.46 13.52
N ASP A 450 19.59 14.63 12.91
CA ASP A 450 19.44 14.80 11.45
C ASP A 450 20.69 14.31 10.69
N LEU A 451 20.65 13.07 10.19
CA LEU A 451 21.72 12.46 9.38
C LEU A 451 21.55 12.85 7.91
N GLY A 452 22.48 13.68 7.43
CA GLY A 452 22.25 14.50 6.25
C GLY A 452 22.22 13.78 4.90
N PHE A 453 21.39 14.32 4.00
CA PHE A 453 21.59 14.23 2.55
C PHE A 453 21.52 15.63 1.91
N VAL A 454 22.60 16.03 1.26
CA VAL A 454 22.74 17.35 0.61
C VAL A 454 21.89 17.41 -0.65
N ARG A 455 20.88 18.29 -0.69
CA ARG A 455 20.10 18.59 -1.91
C ARG A 455 20.60 19.89 -2.54
N ARG A 456 21.19 19.81 -3.73
CA ARG A 456 21.78 20.97 -4.44
C ARG A 456 20.71 21.97 -4.88
N GLN A 457 21.03 23.27 -4.77
CA GLN A 457 20.28 24.33 -5.46
C GLN A 457 20.45 24.21 -6.97
N THR A 458 19.35 24.39 -7.71
CA THR A 458 19.35 24.54 -9.17
C THR A 458 19.50 26.01 -9.54
N HIS A 459 20.61 26.38 -10.18
CA HIS A 459 20.84 27.73 -10.67
C HIS A 459 19.91 28.08 -11.85
N THR A 460 19.35 29.28 -11.83
CA THR A 460 18.92 29.99 -13.03
C THR A 460 20.09 30.79 -13.59
N GLY A 461 20.42 30.65 -14.87
CA GLY A 461 21.54 31.40 -15.47
C GLY A 461 22.12 30.78 -16.76
N ASN A 462 21.67 31.31 -17.89
CA ASN A 462 22.12 31.03 -19.27
C ASN A 462 23.63 30.79 -19.48
N SER A 463 23.99 29.87 -20.40
CA SER A 463 24.91 30.19 -21.51
C SER A 463 24.93 29.15 -22.65
N VAL A 464 24.41 29.54 -23.83
CA VAL A 464 25.02 29.51 -25.20
C VAL A 464 25.52 28.18 -25.81
N ILE A 465 25.63 28.17 -27.16
CA ILE A 465 26.18 27.14 -28.11
C ILE A 465 25.11 26.12 -28.59
N SER A 466 24.81 25.94 -29.89
CA SER A 466 25.33 26.58 -31.11
C SER A 466 24.36 26.53 -32.31
N LYS A 467 24.41 27.59 -33.12
CA LYS A 467 24.46 27.59 -34.60
C LYS A 467 23.88 26.39 -35.38
N ARG A 468 22.80 26.62 -36.12
CA ARG A 468 22.75 26.53 -37.60
C ARG A 468 21.41 27.05 -38.14
N GLN A 469 21.39 28.29 -38.65
CA GLN A 469 20.38 28.74 -39.61
C GLN A 469 20.86 30.03 -40.32
N HIS A 470 21.55 29.85 -41.44
CA HIS A 470 21.77 30.90 -42.44
C HIS A 470 21.88 30.25 -43.82
N LEU A 471 21.36 30.96 -44.84
CA LEU A 471 21.32 30.60 -46.27
C LEU A 471 20.34 29.44 -46.57
N SER A 472 19.39 29.57 -47.50
CA SER A 472 19.48 30.32 -48.76
C SER A 472 18.21 31.09 -49.13
N LYS A 473 18.38 32.32 -49.65
CA LYS A 473 17.47 32.94 -50.63
C LYS A 473 17.69 32.18 -51.97
N SER A 474 16.89 32.22 -53.03
CA SER A 474 15.91 33.19 -53.56
C SER A 474 15.30 32.60 -54.83
N LEU A 475 14.04 32.91 -55.16
CA LEU A 475 13.65 33.29 -56.54
C LEU A 475 12.23 33.89 -56.57
N GLN A 476 12.14 35.13 -57.02
CA GLN A 476 10.87 35.82 -57.27
C GLN A 476 10.47 35.65 -58.74
N ARG A 477 9.18 35.41 -59.01
CA ARG A 477 8.45 36.01 -60.13
C ARG A 477 6.97 36.05 -59.78
N LYS A 478 6.45 37.23 -59.39
CA LYS A 478 5.74 38.16 -60.29
C LYS A 478 4.71 37.46 -61.17
N GLN A 479 3.44 37.58 -60.81
CA GLN A 479 2.38 37.98 -61.74
C GLN A 479 1.27 38.72 -60.99
N LYS A 480 0.98 39.95 -61.43
CA LYS A 480 -0.16 40.76 -61.01
C LYS A 480 -0.51 41.69 -62.17
N SER A 481 -1.40 41.24 -63.07
CA SER A 481 -2.20 42.05 -63.98
C SER A 481 -3.00 41.15 -64.91
N GLN A 482 -4.33 41.15 -64.78
CA GLN A 482 -5.17 41.74 -65.83
C GLN A 482 -6.59 41.98 -65.31
N LYS A 483 -7.18 43.07 -65.79
CA LYS A 483 -8.54 43.53 -65.47
C LYS A 483 -9.22 43.82 -66.82
N GLY A 484 -10.52 43.53 -66.90
CA GLY A 484 -11.34 43.68 -68.11
C GLY A 484 -11.45 42.37 -68.89
N ASN A 485 -12.54 42.08 -69.59
CA ASN A 485 -13.87 42.68 -69.71
C ASN A 485 -14.67 41.73 -70.65
N ASP A 486 -15.97 41.99 -70.85
CA ASP A 486 -16.78 41.53 -72.00
C ASP A 486 -17.10 40.00 -72.04
N THR A 487 -18.31 39.54 -71.66
CA THR A 487 -19.63 39.60 -72.34
C THR A 487 -19.85 38.55 -73.43
N SER A 488 -21.12 38.13 -73.57
CA SER A 488 -21.68 37.24 -74.62
C SER A 488 -21.32 35.75 -74.44
N LYS A 489 -22.17 34.78 -74.74
CA LYS A 489 -23.62 34.63 -75.01
C LYS A 489 -23.81 33.11 -75.19
N ALA A 490 -25.04 32.62 -74.96
CA ALA A 490 -25.44 31.27 -75.32
C ALA A 490 -25.15 30.92 -76.79
N LEU A 491 -24.86 29.63 -77.07
CA LEU A 491 -25.57 28.79 -78.06
C LEU A 491 -25.04 27.35 -78.04
N SER A 492 -25.95 26.41 -78.37
CA SER A 492 -25.79 24.94 -78.47
C SER A 492 -25.59 24.17 -77.17
#